data_AF-A0A4S4KE12-F1
#
_entry.id   AF-A0A4S4KE12-F1
#
_cell.length_a   1.000
_cell.length_b   1.000
_cell.length_c   1.000
_cell.angle_alpha   90.00
_cell.angle_beta   90.00
_cell.angle_gamma   90.00
#
_symmetry.space_group_name_H-M   'P 1'
#
loop_
_entity.id
_entity.type
_entity.pdbx_description
1 polymer ?
#
loop_
_entity_poly.entity_id
_entity_poly.type
_entity_poly.pdbx_seq_one_letter_code
_entity_poly.pdbx_strand_id
1 'polypeptide(L)'
;MKAAFHILTYEKEAQKKKLGASVFGPNEVYMKLKAYKTRLLSSSLSGKLPKLYFVKLDVQACFDTIEQTKLLQILRTILSEEEYLIQRHGQVGVAANKAKRTYVKMAMPADDHPHFLKMASKLAEALRHTIFVDQVLYPTAERKEILELLEQHITDNIVKIGNDYYRQVVGIPQGSILSTLLCSFFYGDLERTTLKFTEDTSSVLLRLIDDYLLVTTDLAQARKFLNVMNKGHAEYGCFISRDKTLTNFHDETFPWCGYLIDMSDLSVSVDYSRFHSTCRGHISSLSQLSTHTYSLLDLQDSLTVDLGRRPGVTFTQKMLRLAKSRSHIIFTDSRLNSIQTVYKTIYQNFLLTAMKMHYYIRIWKLDLSRSSAFILSTVRQMIRYAYATMRVKALNKISKACGGQCEAQKAPVLWLGTHAFHTVLSRKSHAYCGILKSLEVDMNFSQYRRLKADLPGGKTFDFEELKGKVVLVVNVASKCGFTPQYKGLQAIYDKYKDKDFVILGFPCNQFGGQEPADDTEIASFCELNHGVTFPLMKKSDVNGDHANDVYKYLKEQKSGILGLSRIKWNFEKFLIDKEGQVIQRWASTTSPEAIDKELEKLL
;
A
#
# COMPACT_ATOMS: atom_id res chain seq x y z
N MET A 1 -30.81 -14.43 -11.85
CA MET A 1 -29.52 -14.41 -11.10
C MET A 1 -28.87 -13.05 -10.93
N LYS A 2 -28.59 -12.25 -11.99
CA LYS A 2 -27.92 -10.93 -11.80
C LYS A 2 -28.71 -9.94 -10.92
N ALA A 3 -30.04 -9.90 -11.04
CA ALA A 3 -30.89 -9.07 -10.19
C ALA A 3 -30.76 -9.48 -8.70
N ALA A 4 -30.96 -10.76 -8.39
CA ALA A 4 -30.76 -11.32 -7.05
C ALA A 4 -29.37 -11.00 -6.46
N PHE A 5 -28.30 -11.05 -7.26
CA PHE A 5 -26.97 -10.65 -6.80
C PHE A 5 -26.91 -9.19 -6.35
N HIS A 6 -27.46 -8.26 -7.14
CA HIS A 6 -27.47 -6.85 -6.79
C HIS A 6 -28.35 -6.56 -5.57
N ILE A 7 -29.48 -7.26 -5.44
CA ILE A 7 -30.39 -7.15 -4.28
C ILE A 7 -29.70 -7.67 -3.01
N LEU A 8 -29.12 -8.86 -3.04
CA LEU A 8 -28.35 -9.38 -1.89
C LEU A 8 -27.13 -8.49 -1.56
N THR A 9 -26.53 -7.84 -2.57
CA THR A 9 -25.46 -6.86 -2.34
C THR A 9 -25.97 -5.59 -1.65
N TYR A 10 -27.18 -5.13 -2.00
CA TYR A 10 -27.85 -4.04 -1.30
C TYR A 10 -28.13 -4.43 0.15
N GLU A 11 -28.73 -5.60 0.38
CA GLU A 11 -29.05 -6.10 1.73
C GLU A 11 -27.80 -6.26 2.60
N LYS A 12 -26.69 -6.71 2.00
CA LYS A 12 -25.39 -6.81 2.68
C LYS A 12 -24.94 -5.44 3.23
N GLU A 13 -25.18 -4.35 2.49
CA GLU A 13 -24.82 -3.00 2.94
C GLU A 13 -25.85 -2.40 3.91
N ALA A 14 -27.15 -2.66 3.69
CA ALA A 14 -28.24 -2.17 4.53
C ALA A 14 -28.28 -2.87 5.91
N GLN A 15 -28.00 -4.17 5.96
CA GLN A 15 -28.21 -5.03 7.12
C GLN A 15 -26.91 -5.66 7.62
N LYS A 16 -25.84 -4.86 7.80
CA LYS A 16 -24.50 -5.35 8.18
C LYS A 16 -24.46 -6.27 9.40
N LYS A 17 -25.37 -6.07 10.37
CA LYS A 17 -25.47 -6.93 11.57
C LYS A 17 -25.83 -8.38 11.22
N LYS A 18 -26.63 -8.63 10.18
CA LYS A 18 -27.03 -10.00 9.79
C LYS A 18 -25.89 -10.83 9.20
N LEU A 19 -24.80 -10.19 8.78
CA LEU A 19 -23.59 -10.85 8.28
C LEU A 19 -22.64 -11.30 9.41
N GLY A 20 -22.95 -10.92 10.66
CA GLY A 20 -22.15 -11.25 11.84
C GLY A 20 -20.67 -10.87 11.69
N ALA A 21 -19.81 -11.86 11.85
CA ALA A 21 -18.36 -11.71 11.82
C ALA A 21 -17.78 -11.60 10.39
N SER A 22 -18.59 -11.76 9.35
CA SER A 22 -18.13 -11.83 7.96
C SER A 22 -17.28 -10.61 7.56
N VAL A 23 -16.19 -10.89 6.86
CA VAL A 23 -15.36 -9.92 6.14
C VAL A 23 -15.31 -10.32 4.67
N PHE A 24 -15.21 -9.35 3.77
CA PHE A 24 -15.20 -9.59 2.32
C PHE A 24 -13.88 -9.21 1.66
N GLY A 25 -12.97 -8.58 2.40
CA GLY A 25 -11.66 -8.23 1.90
C GLY A 25 -10.77 -7.54 2.93
N PRO A 26 -9.62 -7.03 2.47
CA PRO A 26 -8.62 -6.41 3.34
C PRO A 26 -9.11 -5.17 4.11
N ASN A 27 -10.15 -4.50 3.61
CA ASN A 27 -10.72 -3.32 4.25
C ASN A 27 -11.42 -3.69 5.55
N GLU A 28 -12.33 -4.67 5.53
CA GLU A 28 -13.08 -5.08 6.71
C GLU A 28 -12.17 -5.72 7.76
N VAL A 29 -11.19 -6.51 7.32
CA VAL A 29 -10.15 -7.08 8.19
C VAL A 29 -9.36 -5.96 8.88
N TYR A 30 -8.88 -4.99 8.11
CA TYR A 30 -8.16 -3.83 8.65
C TYR A 30 -9.02 -3.06 9.66
N MET A 31 -10.26 -2.71 9.32
CA MET A 31 -11.15 -1.94 10.20
C MET A 31 -11.37 -2.65 11.54
N LYS A 32 -11.67 -3.96 11.52
CA LYS A 32 -11.94 -4.75 12.72
C LYS A 32 -10.69 -4.92 13.59
N LEU A 33 -9.56 -5.34 13.03
CA LEU A 33 -8.30 -5.51 13.78
C LEU A 33 -7.80 -4.17 14.34
N LYS A 34 -7.92 -3.10 13.54
CA LYS A 34 -7.50 -1.76 13.95
C LYS A 34 -8.34 -1.22 15.10
N ALA A 35 -9.66 -1.36 15.01
CA ALA A 35 -10.57 -0.95 16.07
C ALA A 35 -10.30 -1.76 17.35
N TYR A 36 -10.07 -3.06 17.22
CA TYR A 36 -9.73 -3.93 18.34
C TYR A 36 -8.43 -3.53 19.03
N LYS A 37 -7.34 -3.38 18.28
CA LYS A 37 -6.04 -2.94 18.82
C LYS A 37 -6.14 -1.57 19.51
N THR A 38 -6.79 -0.61 18.85
CA THR A 38 -7.02 0.73 19.42
C THR A 38 -7.78 0.67 20.73
N ARG A 39 -8.85 -0.13 20.79
CA ARG A 39 -9.65 -0.33 22.00
C ARG A 39 -8.82 -0.91 23.14
N LEU A 40 -8.09 -1.99 22.90
CA LEU A 40 -7.24 -2.61 23.93
C LEU A 40 -6.16 -1.67 24.45
N LEU A 41 -5.50 -0.91 23.56
CA LEU A 41 -4.50 0.07 23.96
C LEU A 41 -5.10 1.22 24.77
N SER A 42 -6.30 1.69 24.40
CA SER A 42 -6.98 2.76 25.15
C SER A 42 -7.37 2.36 26.57
N SER A 43 -7.59 1.07 26.82
CA SER A 43 -7.84 0.51 28.16
C SER A 43 -6.57 0.12 28.92
N SER A 44 -5.38 0.19 28.30
CA SER A 44 -4.13 -0.29 28.90
C SER A 44 -3.36 0.84 29.58
N LEU A 45 -3.17 0.72 30.90
CA LEU A 45 -2.34 1.65 31.69
C LEU A 45 -0.86 1.64 31.29
N SER A 46 -0.38 0.51 30.76
CA SER A 46 1.04 0.32 30.39
C SER A 46 1.37 0.73 28.95
N GLY A 47 0.35 1.06 28.14
CA GLY A 47 0.49 1.27 26.70
C GLY A 47 0.85 0.01 25.91
N LYS A 48 0.88 -1.17 26.55
CA LYS A 48 1.12 -2.48 25.91
C LYS A 48 -0.17 -3.26 25.77
N LEU A 49 -0.24 -4.14 24.78
CA LEU A 49 -1.35 -5.07 24.65
C LEU A 49 -1.31 -6.13 25.76
N PRO A 50 -2.48 -6.55 26.29
CA PRO A 50 -2.55 -7.72 27.17
C PRO A 50 -2.20 -8.99 26.39
N LYS A 51 -2.04 -10.11 27.12
CA LYS A 51 -1.90 -11.43 26.48
C LYS A 51 -3.14 -11.71 25.63
N LEU A 52 -2.89 -12.08 24.37
CA LEU A 52 -3.94 -12.40 23.40
C LEU A 52 -4.01 -13.91 23.18
N TYR A 53 -5.22 -14.38 22.94
CA TYR A 53 -5.54 -15.77 22.64
C TYR A 53 -6.20 -15.85 21.28
N PHE A 54 -5.62 -16.66 20.41
CA PHE A 54 -6.04 -16.80 19.03
C PHE A 54 -6.61 -18.18 18.80
N VAL A 55 -7.75 -18.25 18.12
CA VAL A 55 -8.37 -19.50 17.68
C VAL A 55 -8.79 -19.34 16.22
N LYS A 56 -8.21 -20.16 15.35
CA LYS A 56 -8.59 -20.26 13.94
C LYS A 56 -9.26 -21.60 13.71
N LEU A 57 -10.40 -21.56 13.04
CA LEU A 57 -11.16 -22.74 12.66
C LEU A 57 -11.51 -22.65 11.17
N ASP A 58 -11.52 -23.79 10.49
CA ASP A 58 -11.90 -23.94 9.08
C ASP A 58 -13.15 -24.80 9.03
N VAL A 59 -14.22 -24.30 8.42
CA VAL A 59 -15.45 -25.07 8.23
C VAL A 59 -15.27 -26.03 7.05
N GLN A 60 -15.48 -27.31 7.30
CA GLN A 60 -15.34 -28.36 6.30
C GLN A 60 -16.38 -28.19 5.20
N ALA A 61 -15.91 -28.12 3.94
CA ALA A 61 -16.74 -28.12 2.73
C ALA A 61 -17.94 -27.16 2.79
N CYS A 62 -17.70 -25.92 3.24
CA CYS A 62 -18.75 -24.98 3.66
C CYS A 62 -19.88 -24.74 2.65
N PHE A 63 -19.61 -24.77 1.34
CA PHE A 63 -20.68 -24.64 0.35
C PHE A 63 -21.47 -25.93 0.17
N ASP A 64 -20.82 -27.08 0.32
CA ASP A 64 -21.43 -28.40 0.06
C ASP A 64 -22.20 -28.93 1.26
N THR A 65 -22.02 -28.34 2.44
CA THR A 65 -22.69 -28.77 3.67
C THR A 65 -23.84 -27.86 4.10
N ILE A 66 -24.07 -26.72 3.44
CA ILE A 66 -25.17 -25.81 3.82
C ILE A 66 -26.53 -26.52 3.74
N GLU A 67 -27.28 -26.47 4.85
CA GLU A 67 -28.65 -26.94 4.93
C GLU A 67 -29.60 -25.99 4.19
N GLN A 68 -30.10 -26.43 3.03
CA GLN A 68 -30.90 -25.62 2.11
C GLN A 68 -32.17 -25.07 2.77
N THR A 69 -32.88 -25.90 3.53
CA THR A 69 -34.13 -25.49 4.21
C THR A 69 -33.88 -24.34 5.19
N LYS A 70 -32.81 -24.43 5.99
CA LYS A 70 -32.43 -23.37 6.93
C LYS A 70 -32.01 -22.11 6.19
N LEU A 71 -31.25 -22.24 5.10
CA LEU A 71 -30.86 -21.10 4.27
C LEU A 71 -32.08 -20.37 3.70
N LEU A 72 -33.08 -21.09 3.18
CA LEU A 72 -34.30 -20.48 2.64
C LEU A 72 -35.11 -19.75 3.73
N GLN A 73 -35.19 -20.30 4.94
CA GLN A 73 -35.79 -19.60 6.09
C GLN A 73 -35.07 -18.29 6.39
N ILE A 74 -33.73 -18.32 6.42
CA ILE A 74 -32.90 -17.13 6.65
C ILE A 74 -33.14 -16.08 5.54
N LEU A 75 -33.18 -16.49 4.27
CA LEU A 75 -33.37 -15.59 3.13
C LEU A 75 -34.70 -14.83 3.16
N ARG A 76 -35.78 -15.51 3.61
CA ARG A 76 -37.10 -14.86 3.81
C ARG A 76 -37.04 -13.72 4.81
N THR A 77 -36.11 -13.77 5.77
CA THR A 77 -35.91 -12.67 6.74
C THR A 77 -34.95 -11.59 6.26
N ILE A 78 -34.15 -11.84 5.23
CA ILE A 78 -33.08 -10.92 4.78
C ILE A 78 -33.63 -9.87 3.83
N LEU A 79 -34.41 -10.26 2.84
CA LEU A 79 -35.00 -9.33 1.87
C LEU A 79 -36.01 -8.42 2.60
N SER A 80 -35.64 -7.15 2.85
CA SER A 80 -36.48 -6.23 3.62
C SER A 80 -37.54 -5.53 2.80
N GLU A 81 -37.28 -5.29 1.52
CA GLU A 81 -38.18 -4.51 0.67
C GLU A 81 -39.18 -5.42 -0.05
N GLU A 82 -40.40 -4.92 -0.26
CA GLU A 82 -41.42 -5.63 -1.06
C GLU A 82 -41.06 -5.63 -2.56
N GLU A 83 -40.45 -4.54 -3.03
CA GLU A 83 -40.02 -4.38 -4.42
C GLU A 83 -38.67 -3.65 -4.49
N TYR A 84 -37.80 -4.11 -5.38
CA TYR A 84 -36.49 -3.51 -5.62
C TYR A 84 -36.40 -2.94 -7.02
N LEU A 85 -35.82 -1.74 -7.14
CA LEU A 85 -35.41 -1.14 -8.41
C LEU A 85 -33.96 -1.47 -8.71
N ILE A 86 -33.66 -1.94 -9.92
CA ILE A 86 -32.27 -2.14 -10.38
C ILE A 86 -31.82 -0.95 -11.23
N GLN A 87 -31.30 0.09 -10.58
CA GLN A 87 -30.75 1.25 -11.24
C GLN A 87 -29.49 0.90 -12.05
N ARG A 88 -29.36 1.49 -13.24
CA ARG A 88 -28.26 1.22 -14.17
C ARG A 88 -27.66 2.51 -14.70
N HIS A 89 -26.33 2.57 -14.73
CA HIS A 89 -25.62 3.70 -15.33
C HIS A 89 -24.32 3.30 -15.99
N GLY A 90 -23.96 4.01 -17.05
CA GLY A 90 -22.65 4.00 -17.66
C GLY A 90 -21.69 4.91 -16.90
N GLN A 91 -20.46 4.48 -16.75
CA GLN A 91 -19.33 5.30 -16.32
C GLN A 91 -18.29 5.32 -17.44
N VAL A 92 -17.87 6.50 -17.86
CA VAL A 92 -16.79 6.69 -18.83
C VAL A 92 -15.66 7.46 -18.14
N GLY A 93 -14.53 6.78 -17.93
CA GLY A 93 -13.32 7.37 -17.37
C GLY A 93 -12.13 7.18 -18.31
N VAL A 94 -11.00 7.83 -18.01
CA VAL A 94 -9.76 7.65 -18.76
C VAL A 94 -8.90 6.58 -18.08
N ALA A 95 -8.54 5.53 -18.80
CA ALA A 95 -7.60 4.51 -18.37
C ALA A 95 -6.52 4.32 -19.44
N ALA A 96 -5.24 4.50 -19.06
CA ALA A 96 -4.10 4.44 -19.98
C ALA A 96 -4.28 5.34 -21.22
N ASN A 97 -4.72 6.59 -21.01
CA ASN A 97 -5.01 7.61 -22.04
C ASN A 97 -6.07 7.17 -23.07
N LYS A 98 -6.91 6.19 -22.74
CA LYS A 98 -8.07 5.79 -23.55
C LYS A 98 -9.34 5.91 -22.73
N ALA A 99 -10.42 6.34 -23.38
CA ALA A 99 -11.75 6.29 -22.78
C ALA A 99 -12.13 4.82 -22.54
N LYS A 100 -12.45 4.49 -21.30
CA LYS A 100 -12.94 3.17 -20.89
C LYS A 100 -14.36 3.35 -20.38
N ARG A 101 -15.29 2.61 -20.98
CA ARG A 101 -16.69 2.54 -20.55
C ARG A 101 -16.90 1.31 -19.66
N THR A 102 -17.62 1.49 -18.56
CA THR A 102 -18.07 0.42 -17.67
C THR A 102 -19.53 0.63 -17.31
N TYR A 103 -20.29 -0.45 -17.17
CA TYR A 103 -21.70 -0.40 -16.78
C TYR A 103 -21.85 -0.86 -15.33
N VAL A 104 -22.54 -0.06 -14.53
CA VAL A 104 -22.81 -0.32 -13.12
C VAL A 104 -24.30 -0.59 -12.94
N LYS A 105 -24.60 -1.54 -12.06
CA LYS A 105 -25.96 -1.92 -11.68
C LYS A 105 -26.02 -1.98 -10.16
N MET A 106 -27.06 -1.38 -9.60
CA MET A 106 -27.27 -1.29 -8.16
C MET A 106 -28.74 -1.54 -7.85
N ALA A 107 -29.02 -2.33 -6.81
CA ALA A 107 -30.37 -2.47 -6.29
C ALA A 107 -30.63 -1.41 -5.20
N MET A 108 -31.90 -1.04 -5.05
CA MET A 108 -32.42 -0.12 -4.04
C MET A 108 -33.93 -0.35 -3.86
N PRO A 109 -34.56 0.17 -2.80
CA PRO A 109 -36.02 0.15 -2.66
C PRO A 109 -36.67 0.83 -3.87
N ALA A 110 -37.80 0.31 -4.35
CA ALA A 110 -38.50 0.88 -5.49
C ALA A 110 -39.13 2.26 -5.20
N ASP A 111 -39.56 2.46 -3.96
CA ASP A 111 -40.20 3.68 -3.45
C ASP A 111 -39.20 4.80 -3.10
N ASP A 112 -37.98 4.45 -2.68
CA ASP A 112 -36.90 5.39 -2.32
C ASP A 112 -35.76 5.44 -3.35
N HIS A 113 -36.10 5.61 -4.63
CA HIS A 113 -35.07 5.75 -5.68
C HIS A 113 -34.70 7.23 -5.91
N PRO A 114 -33.45 7.64 -5.61
CA PRO A 114 -33.04 9.01 -5.84
C PRO A 114 -32.94 9.30 -7.34
N HIS A 115 -33.40 10.48 -7.76
CA HIS A 115 -33.18 10.99 -9.11
C HIS A 115 -31.70 10.84 -9.49
N PHE A 116 -31.43 10.35 -10.72
CA PHE A 116 -30.09 10.00 -11.17
C PHE A 116 -29.05 11.10 -10.92
N LEU A 117 -29.43 12.36 -11.16
CA LEU A 117 -28.55 13.53 -10.90
C LEU A 117 -28.07 13.61 -9.45
N LYS A 118 -28.92 13.30 -8.47
CA LYS A 118 -28.55 13.32 -7.05
C LYS A 118 -27.54 12.21 -6.73
N MET A 119 -27.74 11.01 -7.29
CA MET A 119 -26.78 9.92 -7.18
C MET A 119 -25.45 10.28 -7.88
N ALA A 120 -25.51 10.80 -9.11
CA ALA A 120 -24.33 11.17 -9.89
C ALA A 120 -23.50 12.24 -9.17
N SER A 121 -24.12 13.23 -8.54
CA SER A 121 -23.45 14.23 -7.70
C SER A 121 -22.69 13.59 -6.54
N LYS A 122 -23.32 12.66 -5.81
CA LYS A 122 -22.66 11.92 -4.72
C LYS A 122 -21.50 11.05 -5.22
N LEU A 123 -21.64 10.42 -6.40
CA LEU A 123 -20.57 9.64 -7.01
C LEU A 123 -19.39 10.54 -7.47
N ALA A 124 -19.69 11.75 -7.95
CA ALA A 124 -18.68 12.72 -8.38
C ALA A 124 -17.77 13.19 -7.24
N GLU A 125 -18.23 13.15 -5.99
CA GLU A 125 -17.38 13.40 -4.80
C GLU A 125 -16.23 12.38 -4.69
N ALA A 126 -16.48 11.14 -5.12
CA ALA A 126 -15.52 10.03 -5.00
C ALA A 126 -14.74 9.75 -6.30
N LEU A 127 -15.37 9.96 -7.46
CA LEU A 127 -14.85 9.58 -8.77
C LEU A 127 -14.54 10.83 -9.61
N ARG A 128 -13.26 11.20 -9.68
CA ARG A 128 -12.79 12.33 -10.50
C ARG A 128 -12.69 11.92 -11.97
N HIS A 129 -12.80 12.90 -12.87
CA HIS A 129 -12.63 12.72 -14.33
C HIS A 129 -13.48 11.57 -14.92
N THR A 130 -14.70 11.42 -14.41
CA THR A 130 -15.62 10.35 -14.82
C THR A 130 -16.92 10.99 -15.30
N ILE A 131 -17.39 10.59 -16.48
CA ILE A 131 -18.70 10.94 -17.02
C ILE A 131 -19.68 9.84 -16.62
N PHE A 132 -20.82 10.25 -16.07
CA PHE A 132 -21.93 9.34 -15.73
C PHE A 132 -23.03 9.48 -16.78
N VAL A 133 -23.51 8.35 -17.30
CA VAL A 133 -24.57 8.30 -18.31
C VAL A 133 -25.72 7.47 -17.76
N ASP A 134 -26.88 8.08 -17.60
CA ASP A 134 -28.08 7.38 -17.18
C ASP A 134 -28.53 6.37 -18.25
N GLN A 135 -29.21 5.30 -17.84
CA GLN A 135 -29.90 4.39 -18.75
C GLN A 135 -31.43 4.59 -18.74
N VAL A 136 -31.96 5.43 -17.83
CA VAL A 136 -33.37 5.90 -17.73
C VAL A 136 -34.42 4.82 -17.49
N LEU A 137 -34.26 3.63 -18.07
CA LEU A 137 -35.12 2.47 -17.88
C LEU A 137 -34.50 1.55 -16.81
N TYR A 138 -35.19 1.47 -15.69
CA TYR A 138 -34.79 0.64 -14.55
C TYR A 138 -35.84 -0.46 -14.35
N PRO A 139 -35.46 -1.74 -14.47
CA PRO A 139 -36.39 -2.82 -14.16
C PRO A 139 -36.59 -2.91 -12.65
N THR A 140 -37.81 -3.23 -12.24
CA THR A 140 -38.12 -3.63 -10.88
C THR A 140 -38.07 -5.16 -10.74
N ALA A 141 -38.05 -5.62 -9.49
CA ALA A 141 -38.13 -7.03 -9.14
C ALA A 141 -38.86 -7.15 -7.80
N GLU A 142 -39.92 -7.96 -7.76
CA GLU A 142 -40.68 -8.21 -6.54
C GLU A 142 -39.94 -9.16 -5.61
N ARG A 143 -40.11 -8.98 -4.30
CA ARG A 143 -39.52 -9.87 -3.28
C ARG A 143 -39.90 -11.33 -3.51
N LYS A 144 -41.15 -11.58 -3.88
CA LYS A 144 -41.67 -12.93 -4.13
C LYS A 144 -40.93 -13.61 -5.28
N GLU A 145 -40.80 -12.93 -6.42
CA GLU A 145 -40.06 -13.45 -7.59
C GLU A 145 -38.59 -13.72 -7.27
N ILE A 146 -37.97 -12.86 -6.48
CA ILE A 146 -36.57 -13.03 -6.08
C ILE A 146 -36.40 -14.21 -5.13
N LEU A 147 -37.34 -14.42 -4.19
CA LEU A 147 -37.33 -15.60 -3.32
C LEU A 147 -37.51 -16.89 -4.13
N GLU A 148 -38.45 -16.92 -5.07
CA GLU A 148 -38.67 -18.07 -5.96
C GLU A 148 -37.42 -18.37 -6.80
N LEU A 149 -36.77 -17.33 -7.34
CA LEU A 149 -35.53 -17.48 -8.10
C LEU A 149 -34.36 -17.98 -7.23
N LEU A 150 -34.27 -17.53 -5.98
CA LEU A 150 -33.26 -17.99 -5.03
C LEU A 150 -33.51 -19.45 -4.62
N GLU A 151 -34.77 -19.80 -4.36
CA GLU A 151 -35.19 -21.16 -4.05
C GLU A 151 -34.84 -22.12 -5.18
N GLN A 152 -35.27 -21.81 -6.40
CA GLN A 152 -34.91 -22.58 -7.60
C GLN A 152 -33.39 -22.70 -7.77
N HIS A 153 -32.64 -21.61 -7.55
CA HIS A 153 -31.18 -21.66 -7.66
C HIS A 153 -30.52 -22.59 -6.65
N ILE A 154 -31.07 -22.68 -5.44
CA ILE A 154 -30.53 -23.49 -4.34
C ILE A 154 -30.94 -24.95 -4.52
N THR A 155 -32.21 -25.23 -4.82
CA THR A 155 -32.77 -26.59 -4.80
C THR A 155 -32.65 -27.32 -6.13
N ASP A 156 -32.69 -26.61 -7.25
CA ASP A 156 -32.74 -27.19 -8.60
C ASP A 156 -31.39 -27.15 -9.31
N ASN A 157 -30.30 -27.19 -8.52
CA ASN A 157 -28.96 -27.25 -9.07
C ASN A 157 -28.64 -28.66 -9.61
N ILE A 158 -28.62 -28.78 -10.93
CA ILE A 158 -28.31 -30.01 -11.65
C ILE A 158 -26.85 -29.96 -12.11
N VAL A 159 -26.06 -30.95 -11.69
CA VAL A 159 -24.67 -31.14 -12.09
C VAL A 159 -24.59 -32.34 -13.02
N LYS A 160 -23.96 -32.15 -14.19
CA LYS A 160 -23.67 -33.23 -15.13
C LYS A 160 -22.28 -33.79 -14.89
N ILE A 161 -22.18 -35.09 -14.62
CA ILE A 161 -20.89 -35.80 -14.45
C ILE A 161 -20.87 -36.94 -15.46
N GLY A 162 -19.97 -36.87 -16.43
CA GLY A 162 -19.98 -37.78 -17.57
C GLY A 162 -21.29 -37.65 -18.37
N ASN A 163 -22.05 -38.74 -18.46
CA ASN A 163 -23.36 -38.75 -19.13
C ASN A 163 -24.54 -38.60 -18.17
N ASP A 164 -24.29 -38.68 -16.86
CA ASP A 164 -25.33 -38.69 -15.84
C ASP A 164 -25.62 -37.30 -15.29
N TYR A 165 -26.86 -37.11 -14.83
CA TYR A 165 -27.37 -35.87 -14.24
C TYR A 165 -27.69 -36.11 -12.77
N TYR A 166 -27.10 -35.31 -11.89
CA TYR A 166 -27.31 -35.37 -10.45
C TYR A 166 -27.89 -34.05 -9.96
N ARG A 167 -28.82 -34.10 -9.01
CA ARG A 167 -29.30 -32.91 -8.30
C ARG A 167 -28.55 -32.76 -6.98
N GLN A 168 -27.99 -31.58 -6.72
CA GLN A 168 -27.40 -31.25 -5.44
C GLN A 168 -28.51 -31.09 -4.38
N VAL A 169 -28.57 -32.01 -3.42
CA VAL A 169 -29.59 -32.03 -2.35
C VAL A 169 -29.11 -31.41 -1.03
N VAL A 170 -27.80 -31.31 -0.84
CA VAL A 170 -27.15 -30.64 0.31
C VAL A 170 -26.13 -29.65 -0.23
N GLY A 171 -26.06 -28.49 0.41
CA GLY A 171 -25.19 -27.40 -0.01
C GLY A 171 -25.80 -26.48 -1.07
N ILE A 172 -24.97 -25.57 -1.56
CA ILE A 172 -25.30 -24.57 -2.57
C ILE A 172 -24.32 -24.65 -3.74
N PRO A 173 -24.69 -24.15 -4.93
CA PRO A 173 -23.89 -24.33 -6.14
C PRO A 173 -22.52 -23.62 -6.06
N GLN A 174 -21.42 -24.37 -6.17
CA GLN A 174 -20.10 -23.77 -6.27
C GLN A 174 -19.94 -23.02 -7.62
N GLY A 175 -19.25 -21.88 -7.60
CA GLY A 175 -19.04 -21.05 -8.79
C GLY A 175 -20.20 -20.10 -9.14
N SER A 176 -21.33 -20.20 -8.45
CA SER A 176 -22.39 -19.18 -8.56
C SER A 176 -21.93 -17.85 -7.97
N ILE A 177 -22.33 -16.75 -8.62
CA ILE A 177 -22.09 -15.38 -8.15
C ILE A 177 -22.78 -15.08 -6.80
N LEU A 178 -23.75 -15.91 -6.39
CA LEU A 178 -24.51 -15.70 -5.15
C LEU A 178 -23.89 -16.41 -3.94
N SER A 179 -23.20 -17.54 -4.14
CA SER A 179 -22.90 -18.49 -3.06
C SER A 179 -22.10 -17.89 -1.92
N THR A 180 -21.17 -16.98 -2.22
CA THR A 180 -20.42 -16.21 -1.22
C THR A 180 -21.35 -15.38 -0.31
N LEU A 181 -22.33 -14.67 -0.87
CA LEU A 181 -23.27 -13.86 -0.08
C LEU A 181 -24.23 -14.74 0.71
N LEU A 182 -24.75 -15.79 0.09
CA LEU A 182 -25.64 -16.76 0.75
C LEU A 182 -24.95 -17.38 1.97
N CYS A 183 -23.72 -17.88 1.79
CA CYS A 183 -22.89 -18.43 2.87
C CYS A 183 -22.57 -17.40 3.96
N SER A 184 -22.26 -16.15 3.58
CA SER A 184 -22.02 -15.07 4.55
C SER A 184 -23.23 -14.79 5.44
N PHE A 185 -24.43 -14.71 4.86
CA PHE A 185 -25.67 -14.51 5.62
C PHE A 185 -26.03 -15.72 6.48
N PHE A 186 -25.85 -16.92 5.93
CA PHE A 186 -26.15 -18.17 6.60
C PHE A 186 -25.36 -18.35 7.90
N TYR A 187 -24.03 -18.27 7.82
CA TYR A 187 -23.20 -18.33 9.03
C TYR A 187 -23.29 -17.06 9.89
N GLY A 188 -23.76 -15.94 9.33
CA GLY A 188 -24.12 -14.76 10.11
C GLY A 188 -25.31 -15.03 11.05
N ASP A 189 -26.24 -15.91 10.67
CA ASP A 189 -27.31 -16.39 11.54
C ASP A 189 -26.79 -17.34 12.62
N LEU A 190 -25.93 -18.31 12.27
CA LEU A 190 -25.22 -19.17 13.23
C LEU A 190 -24.50 -18.34 14.30
N GLU A 191 -23.78 -17.30 13.87
CA GLU A 191 -23.03 -16.43 14.77
C GLU A 191 -23.92 -15.70 15.77
N ARG A 192 -25.02 -15.10 15.30
CA ARG A 192 -25.96 -14.36 16.15
C ARG A 192 -26.70 -15.26 17.14
N THR A 193 -26.97 -16.50 16.75
CA THR A 193 -27.68 -17.47 17.58
C THR A 193 -26.76 -18.16 18.58
N THR A 194 -25.56 -18.54 18.16
CA THR A 194 -24.71 -19.47 18.91
C THR A 194 -23.43 -18.85 19.44
N LEU A 195 -22.91 -17.81 18.77
CA LEU A 195 -21.60 -17.19 19.07
C LEU A 195 -21.71 -15.79 19.66
N LYS A 196 -22.91 -15.37 20.10
CA LYS A 196 -23.18 -14.06 20.72
C LYS A 196 -22.26 -13.74 21.90
N PHE A 197 -21.76 -14.76 22.60
CA PHE A 197 -20.80 -14.57 23.70
C PHE A 197 -19.44 -14.00 23.26
N THR A 198 -19.14 -13.97 21.96
CA THR A 198 -17.93 -13.35 21.40
C THR A 198 -18.11 -11.85 21.10
N GLU A 199 -19.33 -11.33 21.24
CA GLU A 199 -19.66 -9.91 21.05
C GLU A 199 -19.40 -9.11 22.34
N ASP A 200 -18.12 -8.97 22.69
CA ASP A 200 -17.70 -8.21 23.86
C ASP A 200 -16.51 -7.28 23.57
N THR A 201 -16.03 -6.56 24.59
CA THR A 201 -14.93 -5.60 24.46
C THR A 201 -13.54 -6.26 24.42
N SER A 202 -13.39 -7.44 25.01
CA SER A 202 -12.17 -8.26 25.07
C SER A 202 -11.92 -9.09 23.80
N SER A 203 -12.93 -9.26 22.94
CA SER A 203 -12.89 -10.15 21.78
C SER A 203 -13.04 -9.42 20.43
N VAL A 204 -12.52 -10.03 19.37
CA VAL A 204 -12.84 -9.72 17.97
C VAL A 204 -12.99 -11.01 17.17
N LEU A 205 -14.14 -11.18 16.52
CA LEU A 205 -14.43 -12.30 15.62
C LEU A 205 -14.42 -11.85 14.16
N LEU A 206 -13.69 -12.60 13.35
CA LEU A 206 -13.55 -12.44 11.91
C LEU A 206 -13.93 -13.75 11.23
N ARG A 207 -14.62 -13.65 10.10
CA ARG A 207 -14.84 -14.79 9.21
C ARG A 207 -14.68 -14.40 7.75
N LEU A 208 -13.83 -15.10 7.02
CA LEU A 208 -13.80 -15.00 5.56
C LEU A 208 -14.35 -16.31 5.00
N ILE A 209 -15.63 -16.29 4.61
CA ILE A 209 -16.38 -17.47 4.14
C ILE A 209 -16.45 -18.55 5.21
N ASP A 210 -15.50 -19.48 5.22
CA ASP A 210 -15.36 -20.67 6.06
C ASP A 210 -14.21 -20.57 7.08
N ASP A 211 -13.28 -19.63 6.88
CA ASP A 211 -12.17 -19.39 7.78
C ASP A 211 -12.58 -18.44 8.92
N TYR A 212 -12.77 -19.00 10.13
CA TYR A 212 -12.97 -18.24 11.36
C TYR A 212 -11.64 -17.85 12.01
N LEU A 213 -11.61 -16.65 12.59
CA LEU A 213 -10.56 -16.17 13.49
C LEU A 213 -11.18 -15.41 14.66
N LEU A 214 -11.04 -15.98 15.86
CA LEU A 214 -11.28 -15.30 17.12
C LEU A 214 -9.95 -14.85 17.72
N VAL A 215 -9.87 -13.57 18.09
CA VAL A 215 -8.81 -13.05 18.97
C VAL A 215 -9.46 -12.47 20.22
N THR A 216 -9.02 -12.91 21.40
CA THR A 216 -9.58 -12.46 22.68
C THR A 216 -8.51 -12.32 23.75
N THR A 217 -8.75 -11.49 24.76
CA THR A 217 -7.90 -11.41 25.97
C THR A 217 -8.32 -12.42 27.04
N ASP A 218 -9.45 -13.12 26.85
CA ASP A 218 -10.00 -14.08 27.80
C ASP A 218 -9.80 -15.53 27.34
N LEU A 219 -9.00 -16.29 28.11
CA LEU A 219 -8.73 -17.69 27.85
C LEU A 219 -9.99 -18.56 27.90
N ALA A 220 -10.92 -18.27 28.82
CA ALA A 220 -12.15 -19.03 28.96
C ALA A 220 -13.03 -18.87 27.72
N GLN A 221 -13.08 -17.65 27.15
CA GLN A 221 -13.77 -17.41 25.89
C GLN A 221 -13.14 -18.11 24.69
N ALA A 222 -11.82 -18.09 24.56
CA ALA A 222 -11.12 -18.80 23.50
C ALA A 222 -11.45 -20.32 23.54
N ARG A 223 -11.40 -20.92 24.74
CA ARG A 223 -11.77 -22.33 24.95
C ARG A 223 -13.25 -22.58 24.68
N LYS A 224 -14.14 -21.68 25.11
CA LYS A 224 -15.58 -21.78 24.85
C LYS A 224 -15.88 -21.75 23.36
N PHE A 225 -15.27 -20.84 22.60
CA PHE A 225 -15.41 -20.76 21.15
C PHE A 225 -14.95 -22.04 20.45
N LEU A 226 -13.76 -22.53 20.79
CA LEU A 226 -13.25 -23.80 20.27
C LEU A 226 -14.20 -24.97 20.56
N ASN A 227 -14.69 -25.08 21.80
CA ASN A 227 -15.58 -26.16 22.22
C ASN A 227 -16.95 -26.08 21.54
N VAL A 228 -17.53 -24.88 21.44
CA VAL A 228 -18.85 -24.67 20.80
C VAL A 228 -18.77 -25.06 19.33
N MET A 229 -17.76 -24.59 18.60
CA MET A 229 -17.62 -24.86 17.18
C MET A 229 -17.25 -26.33 16.89
N ASN A 230 -16.40 -26.96 17.72
CA ASN A 230 -16.05 -28.38 17.56
C ASN A 230 -17.18 -29.36 17.89
N LYS A 231 -18.21 -28.95 18.62
CA LYS A 231 -19.43 -29.76 18.79
C LYS A 231 -20.16 -29.98 17.47
N GLY A 232 -19.95 -29.10 16.49
CA GLY A 232 -20.67 -29.08 15.23
C GLY A 232 -22.10 -28.53 15.38
N HIS A 233 -22.62 -27.99 14.29
CA HIS A 233 -23.97 -27.43 14.23
C HIS A 233 -24.70 -28.02 13.04
N ALA A 234 -25.37 -29.16 13.26
CA ALA A 234 -26.03 -29.93 12.21
C ALA A 234 -27.12 -29.12 11.46
N GLU A 235 -27.86 -28.25 12.17
CA GLU A 235 -28.87 -27.38 11.53
C GLU A 235 -28.26 -26.36 10.53
N TYR A 236 -26.95 -26.13 10.61
CA TYR A 236 -26.19 -25.30 9.70
C TYR A 236 -25.22 -26.11 8.82
N GLY A 237 -25.20 -27.45 8.93
CA GLY A 237 -24.13 -28.27 8.35
C GLY A 237 -22.71 -27.75 8.62
N CYS A 238 -22.50 -27.13 9.78
CA CYS A 238 -21.25 -26.50 10.15
C CYS A 238 -20.43 -27.49 10.98
N PHE A 239 -19.36 -28.01 10.38
CA PHE A 239 -18.42 -28.94 11.03
C PHE A 239 -17.00 -28.44 10.82
N ILE A 240 -16.15 -28.56 11.84
CA ILE A 240 -14.80 -28.00 11.81
C ILE A 240 -13.76 -29.03 11.38
N SER A 241 -12.91 -28.64 10.42
CA SER A 241 -11.72 -29.37 10.00
C SER A 241 -10.68 -29.35 11.13
N ARG A 242 -10.58 -30.46 11.89
CA ARG A 242 -9.71 -30.54 13.08
C ARG A 242 -8.22 -30.36 12.74
N ASP A 243 -7.77 -30.86 11.60
CA ASP A 243 -6.39 -30.79 11.11
C ASP A 243 -5.93 -29.37 10.70
N LYS A 244 -6.90 -28.49 10.46
CA LYS A 244 -6.69 -27.07 10.10
C LYS A 244 -6.95 -26.11 11.25
N THR A 245 -7.36 -26.61 12.41
CA THR A 245 -7.52 -25.80 13.62
C THR A 245 -6.15 -25.31 14.09
N LEU A 246 -6.02 -24.02 14.38
CA LEU A 246 -4.80 -23.42 14.94
C LEU A 246 -5.12 -22.62 16.19
N THR A 247 -4.26 -22.73 17.20
CA THR A 247 -4.37 -21.95 18.44
C THR A 247 -3.00 -21.53 18.95
N ASN A 248 -2.88 -20.31 19.46
CA ASN A 248 -1.59 -19.83 19.97
C ASN A 248 -1.19 -20.36 21.36
N PHE A 249 -1.92 -21.35 21.87
CA PHE A 249 -1.49 -22.16 23.01
C PHE A 249 -0.48 -23.24 22.62
N HIS A 250 -0.47 -23.58 21.33
CA HIS A 250 0.30 -24.68 20.76
C HIS A 250 1.14 -24.23 19.56
N ASP A 251 0.68 -23.22 18.82
CA ASP A 251 1.31 -22.76 17.58
C ASP A 251 2.10 -21.45 17.77
N GLU A 252 3.24 -21.35 17.08
CA GLU A 252 4.15 -20.19 17.15
C GLU A 252 3.88 -19.12 16.07
N THR A 253 3.12 -19.46 15.03
CA THR A 253 2.79 -18.54 13.93
C THR A 253 1.31 -18.61 13.60
N PHE A 254 0.72 -17.49 13.18
CA PHE A 254 -0.73 -17.40 12.99
C PHE A 254 -1.14 -16.96 11.58
N PRO A 255 -1.16 -17.87 10.59
CA PRO A 255 -1.61 -17.59 9.23
C PRO A 255 -3.14 -17.67 9.11
N TRP A 256 -3.75 -16.61 8.58
CA TRP A 256 -5.19 -16.54 8.33
C TRP A 256 -5.48 -15.80 7.02
N CYS A 257 -6.13 -16.48 6.07
CA CYS A 257 -6.56 -15.92 4.78
C CYS A 257 -5.48 -15.12 4.01
N GLY A 258 -4.23 -15.57 4.05
CA GLY A 258 -3.10 -14.91 3.39
C GLY A 258 -2.44 -13.79 4.19
N TYR A 259 -2.85 -13.56 5.43
CA TYR A 259 -2.19 -12.70 6.41
C TYR A 259 -1.41 -13.54 7.42
N LEU A 260 -0.31 -12.99 7.92
CA LEU A 260 0.37 -13.47 9.10
C LEU A 260 0.19 -12.42 10.19
N ILE A 261 -0.48 -12.80 11.28
CA ILE A 261 -0.82 -11.90 12.38
C ILE A 261 0.10 -12.19 13.56
N ASP A 262 0.79 -11.18 14.05
CA ASP A 262 1.62 -11.27 15.23
C ASP A 262 0.75 -11.36 16.49
N MET A 263 0.98 -12.40 17.27
CA MET A 263 0.14 -12.74 18.42
C MET A 263 0.45 -11.90 19.65
N SER A 264 1.54 -11.14 19.64
CA SER A 264 1.96 -10.26 20.73
C SER A 264 1.49 -8.82 20.52
N ASP A 265 1.53 -8.32 19.29
CA ASP A 265 1.27 -6.90 19.00
C ASP A 265 0.16 -6.65 17.96
N LEU A 266 -0.48 -7.69 17.39
CA LEU A 266 -1.48 -7.60 16.31
C LEU A 266 -0.96 -6.99 14.99
N SER A 267 0.36 -6.86 14.81
CA SER A 267 0.93 -6.48 13.52
C SER A 267 0.54 -7.50 12.46
N VAL A 268 0.16 -7.01 11.28
CA VAL A 268 -0.29 -7.80 10.14
C VAL A 268 0.75 -7.70 9.03
N SER A 269 1.29 -8.85 8.64
CA SER A 269 2.16 -9.00 7.47
C SER A 269 1.54 -9.97 6.46
N VAL A 270 2.15 -10.13 5.30
CA VAL A 270 1.63 -11.06 4.31
C VAL A 270 2.15 -12.47 4.60
N ASP A 271 1.27 -13.46 4.50
CA ASP A 271 1.68 -14.86 4.53
C ASP A 271 2.34 -15.27 3.19
N TYR A 272 3.62 -15.63 3.29
CA TYR A 272 4.45 -16.14 2.20
C TYR A 272 4.73 -17.65 2.33
N SER A 273 4.14 -18.35 3.32
CA SER A 273 4.33 -19.78 3.54
C SER A 273 4.05 -20.60 2.28
N ARG A 274 3.03 -20.23 1.49
CA ARG A 274 2.69 -20.83 0.19
C ARG A 274 3.80 -20.83 -0.88
N PHE A 275 4.86 -20.03 -0.71
CA PHE A 275 6.00 -19.95 -1.63
C PHE A 275 7.27 -20.62 -1.06
N HIS A 276 7.21 -21.19 0.15
CA HIS A 276 8.35 -21.82 0.79
C HIS A 276 8.19 -23.33 0.81
N SER A 277 9.20 -24.04 0.31
CA SER A 277 9.19 -25.50 0.21
C SER A 277 9.43 -26.26 1.51
N THR A 278 9.34 -25.58 2.64
CA THR A 278 9.65 -26.17 3.95
C THR A 278 8.56 -25.78 4.93
N CYS A 279 7.81 -26.82 5.31
CA CYS A 279 6.84 -27.08 6.37
C CYS A 279 6.56 -26.03 7.46
N ARG A 280 5.40 -26.21 8.10
CA ARG A 280 5.12 -25.80 9.49
C ARG A 280 6.38 -26.09 10.34
N GLY A 281 7.08 -25.04 10.78
CA GLY A 281 8.31 -25.14 11.55
C GLY A 281 9.31 -24.04 11.16
N HIS A 282 9.63 -23.19 12.14
CA HIS A 282 10.61 -22.09 12.15
C HIS A 282 11.50 -21.86 10.93
N ILE A 283 11.56 -20.58 10.50
CA ILE A 283 12.70 -20.04 9.76
C ILE A 283 13.45 -19.09 10.70
N SER A 284 14.55 -19.57 11.28
CA SER A 284 15.56 -18.75 11.96
C SER A 284 16.78 -18.45 11.05
N SER A 285 16.93 -19.12 9.90
CA SER A 285 17.95 -18.75 8.90
C SER A 285 17.65 -19.29 7.49
N LEU A 286 18.19 -18.61 6.47
CA LEU A 286 17.97 -18.86 5.04
C LEU A 286 18.76 -20.06 4.46
N SER A 287 19.47 -20.84 5.27
CA SER A 287 20.47 -21.81 4.80
C SER A 287 20.02 -23.26 4.66
N GLN A 288 18.80 -23.64 5.07
CA GLN A 288 18.39 -25.05 5.17
C GLN A 288 17.27 -25.47 4.20
N LEU A 289 17.41 -25.11 2.92
CA LEU A 289 16.50 -25.56 1.85
C LEU A 289 17.03 -26.85 1.20
N SER A 290 16.71 -28.02 1.75
CA SER A 290 16.79 -29.25 0.96
C SER A 290 15.89 -30.39 1.46
N THR A 291 15.19 -30.96 0.48
CA THR A 291 14.59 -32.30 0.40
C THR A 291 13.16 -32.53 0.93
N HIS A 292 12.37 -33.04 -0.01
CA HIS A 292 11.07 -33.73 0.07
C HIS A 292 9.77 -32.97 -0.26
N THR A 293 8.98 -33.72 -1.03
CA THR A 293 7.91 -33.38 -1.97
C THR A 293 6.54 -33.40 -1.32
N TYR A 294 5.89 -32.24 -1.27
CA TYR A 294 4.44 -32.06 -1.50
C TYR A 294 4.22 -30.72 -2.21
N SER A 295 3.27 -30.69 -3.14
CA SER A 295 3.04 -29.68 -4.18
C SER A 295 2.94 -28.23 -3.65
N LEU A 296 4.04 -27.49 -3.80
CA LEU A 296 4.07 -26.04 -3.67
C LEU A 296 3.71 -25.41 -5.01
N LEU A 297 3.05 -24.26 -4.98
CA LEU A 297 3.00 -23.40 -6.16
C LEU A 297 4.44 -23.05 -6.55
N ASP A 298 4.91 -23.58 -7.68
CA ASP A 298 6.09 -23.00 -8.30
C ASP A 298 5.75 -21.53 -8.56
N LEU A 299 6.70 -20.64 -8.27
CA LEU A 299 6.48 -19.20 -8.45
C LEU A 299 6.02 -18.90 -9.89
N GLN A 300 6.46 -19.72 -10.85
CA GLN A 300 6.05 -19.65 -12.25
C GLN A 300 4.53 -19.87 -12.44
N ASP A 301 3.90 -20.75 -11.68
CA ASP A 301 2.47 -21.06 -11.78
C ASP A 301 1.60 -19.88 -11.32
N SER A 302 2.18 -19.00 -10.50
CA SER A 302 1.54 -17.75 -10.08
C SER A 302 1.65 -16.61 -11.10
N LEU A 303 2.23 -16.87 -12.29
CA LEU A 303 2.50 -15.88 -13.33
C LEU A 303 1.72 -16.17 -14.61
N THR A 304 1.36 -15.10 -15.30
CA THR A 304 0.83 -15.14 -16.66
C THR A 304 1.67 -14.20 -17.47
N VAL A 305 2.32 -14.72 -18.51
CA VAL A 305 3.22 -14.00 -19.41
C VAL A 305 2.49 -13.74 -20.70
N ASP A 306 2.46 -12.49 -21.13
CA ASP A 306 1.77 -12.06 -22.35
C ASP A 306 2.82 -11.82 -23.43
N LEU A 307 2.75 -12.63 -24.49
CA LEU A 307 3.63 -12.58 -25.65
C LEU A 307 2.98 -11.87 -26.85
N GLY A 308 1.90 -11.11 -26.62
CA GLY A 308 1.18 -10.37 -27.63
C GLY A 308 1.98 -9.21 -28.23
N ARG A 309 1.30 -8.34 -29.00
CA ARG A 309 1.94 -7.33 -29.86
C ARG A 309 2.76 -6.25 -29.13
N ARG A 310 2.55 -6.02 -27.82
CA ARG A 310 3.22 -4.96 -27.04
C ARG A 310 3.80 -5.50 -25.73
N PRO A 311 4.72 -6.47 -25.79
CA PRO A 311 5.11 -7.25 -24.62
C PRO A 311 5.84 -6.42 -23.56
N GLY A 312 6.64 -5.41 -23.96
CA GLY A 312 7.30 -4.50 -23.01
C GLY A 312 6.34 -3.62 -22.20
N VAL A 313 5.25 -3.15 -22.81
CA VAL A 313 4.21 -2.38 -22.10
C VAL A 313 3.46 -3.29 -21.13
N THR A 314 3.07 -4.49 -21.58
CA THR A 314 2.39 -5.46 -20.72
C THR A 314 3.28 -5.90 -19.56
N PHE A 315 4.56 -6.14 -19.80
CA PHE A 315 5.56 -6.46 -18.78
C PHE A 315 5.62 -5.36 -17.71
N THR A 316 5.83 -4.11 -18.12
CA THR A 316 5.90 -2.97 -17.19
C THR A 316 4.61 -2.88 -16.36
N GLN A 317 3.44 -2.94 -16.99
CA GLN A 317 2.16 -2.91 -16.29
C GLN A 317 1.97 -4.09 -15.31
N LYS A 318 2.45 -5.28 -15.67
CA LYS A 318 2.43 -6.46 -14.79
C LYS A 318 3.32 -6.22 -13.57
N MET A 319 4.54 -5.73 -13.75
CA MET A 319 5.47 -5.42 -12.64
C MET A 319 4.89 -4.36 -11.70
N LEU A 320 4.35 -3.26 -12.24
CA LEU A 320 3.67 -2.24 -11.43
C LEU A 320 2.50 -2.82 -10.63
N ARG A 321 1.70 -3.71 -11.22
CA ARG A 321 0.55 -4.36 -10.55
C ARG A 321 0.98 -5.31 -9.44
N LEU A 322 2.05 -6.07 -9.65
CA LEU A 322 2.61 -6.95 -8.63
C LEU A 322 3.05 -6.15 -7.41
N ALA A 323 3.81 -5.07 -7.62
CA ALA A 323 4.23 -4.18 -6.55
C ALA A 323 3.04 -3.51 -5.82
N LYS A 324 1.99 -3.12 -6.55
CA LYS A 324 0.75 -2.51 -6.01
C LYS A 324 -0.04 -3.43 -5.06
N SER A 325 0.00 -4.73 -5.33
CA SER A 325 -0.91 -5.71 -4.72
C SER A 325 -0.76 -5.79 -3.20
N ARG A 326 0.42 -5.47 -2.67
CA ARG A 326 0.73 -5.49 -1.23
C ARG A 326 0.90 -4.12 -0.59
N SER A 327 0.59 -3.04 -1.31
CA SER A 327 0.61 -1.68 -0.75
C SER A 327 -0.66 -1.33 0.06
N HIS A 328 -1.50 -2.30 0.42
CA HIS A 328 -2.72 -2.04 1.18
C HIS A 328 -2.42 -1.45 2.56
N ILE A 329 -3.29 -0.56 3.06
CA ILE A 329 -3.04 0.16 4.33
C ILE A 329 -2.89 -0.77 5.53
N ILE A 330 -3.51 -1.95 5.49
CA ILE A 330 -3.35 -3.00 6.50
C ILE A 330 -1.88 -3.35 6.79
N PHE A 331 -1.00 -3.25 5.80
CA PHE A 331 0.42 -3.57 5.92
C PHE A 331 1.31 -2.35 6.19
N THR A 332 0.79 -1.13 6.00
CA THR A 332 1.59 0.10 6.02
C THR A 332 1.12 1.10 7.07
N ASP A 333 0.03 0.81 7.78
CA ASP A 333 -0.42 1.63 8.90
C ASP A 333 0.51 1.43 10.10
N SER A 334 1.31 2.46 10.41
CA SER A 334 2.27 2.50 11.53
C SER A 334 1.61 2.45 12.91
N ARG A 335 0.29 2.66 12.99
CA ARG A 335 -0.45 2.50 14.24
C ARG A 335 -1.06 1.10 14.38
N LEU A 336 -1.12 0.30 13.31
CA LEU A 336 -1.50 -1.12 13.38
C LEU A 336 -0.24 -1.98 13.47
N ASN A 337 0.80 -1.62 12.73
CA ASN A 337 2.04 -2.38 12.60
C ASN A 337 3.20 -1.59 13.19
N SER A 338 4.17 -2.29 13.80
CA SER A 338 5.46 -1.67 14.10
C SER A 338 6.17 -1.19 12.83
N ILE A 339 7.02 -0.17 12.96
CA ILE A 339 7.79 0.35 11.81
C ILE A 339 8.70 -0.73 11.21
N GLN A 340 9.22 -1.63 12.04
CA GLN A 340 9.98 -2.80 11.61
C GLN A 340 9.13 -3.72 10.73
N THR A 341 7.89 -4.04 11.14
CA THR A 341 6.98 -4.88 10.35
C THR A 341 6.59 -4.23 9.02
N VAL A 342 6.38 -2.90 9.01
CA VAL A 342 6.10 -2.14 7.78
C VAL A 342 7.27 -2.28 6.80
N TYR A 343 8.51 -2.00 7.22
CA TYR A 343 9.67 -2.10 6.34
C TYR A 343 9.99 -3.53 5.91
N LYS A 344 9.83 -4.52 6.82
CA LYS A 344 9.96 -5.95 6.50
C LYS A 344 8.97 -6.36 5.41
N THR A 345 7.71 -5.96 5.54
CA THR A 345 6.66 -6.29 4.56
C THR A 345 6.94 -5.66 3.20
N ILE A 346 7.41 -4.41 3.18
CA ILE A 346 7.84 -3.71 1.95
C ILE A 346 8.98 -4.46 1.28
N TYR A 347 10.02 -4.83 2.03
CA TYR A 347 11.17 -5.54 1.53
C TYR A 347 10.80 -6.91 0.94
N GLN A 348 10.00 -7.70 1.67
CA GLN A 348 9.51 -9.01 1.21
C GLN A 348 8.66 -8.90 -0.06
N ASN A 349 7.84 -7.85 -0.19
CA ASN A 349 7.06 -7.60 -1.40
C ASN A 349 7.97 -7.36 -2.61
N PHE A 350 9.05 -6.59 -2.44
CA PHE A 350 10.02 -6.35 -3.51
C PHE A 350 10.84 -7.60 -3.85
N LEU A 351 11.23 -8.41 -2.86
CA LEU A 351 11.89 -9.70 -3.10
C LEU A 351 11.01 -10.61 -3.96
N LEU A 352 9.75 -10.80 -3.57
CA LEU A 352 8.81 -11.62 -4.34
C LEU A 352 8.62 -11.07 -5.76
N THR A 353 8.51 -9.75 -5.89
CA THR A 353 8.33 -9.11 -7.20
C THR A 353 9.58 -9.26 -8.08
N ALA A 354 10.79 -9.14 -7.52
CA ALA A 354 12.03 -9.37 -8.24
C ALA A 354 12.16 -10.83 -8.70
N MET A 355 11.79 -11.80 -7.85
CA MET A 355 11.76 -13.22 -8.22
C MET A 355 10.78 -13.45 -9.38
N LYS A 356 9.57 -12.90 -9.27
CA LYS A 356 8.54 -12.98 -10.32
C LYS A 356 8.99 -12.32 -11.62
N MET A 357 9.71 -11.20 -11.54
CA MET A 357 10.27 -10.52 -12.71
C MET A 357 11.28 -11.41 -13.43
N HIS A 358 12.18 -12.07 -12.69
CA HIS A 358 13.16 -13.00 -13.27
C HIS A 358 12.47 -14.12 -14.07
N TYR A 359 11.49 -14.79 -13.46
CA TYR A 359 10.73 -15.85 -14.15
C TYR A 359 9.98 -15.32 -15.38
N TYR A 360 9.35 -14.15 -15.28
CA TYR A 360 8.68 -13.52 -16.42
C TYR A 360 9.66 -13.28 -17.57
N ILE A 361 10.83 -12.69 -17.29
CA ILE A 361 11.88 -12.41 -18.29
C ILE A 361 12.36 -13.71 -18.95
N ARG A 362 12.54 -14.78 -18.18
CA ARG A 362 12.96 -16.09 -18.70
C ARG A 362 11.93 -16.67 -19.68
N ILE A 363 10.65 -16.69 -19.30
CA ILE A 363 9.57 -17.20 -20.16
C ILE A 363 9.41 -16.33 -21.41
N TRP A 364 9.54 -15.02 -21.25
CA TRP A 364 9.50 -14.07 -22.37
C TRP A 364 10.74 -14.17 -23.29
N LYS A 365 11.83 -14.84 -22.84
CA LYS A 365 13.10 -14.98 -23.58
C LYS A 365 13.69 -13.62 -24.01
N LEU A 366 13.58 -12.61 -23.15
CA LEU A 366 14.11 -11.28 -23.44
C LEU A 366 15.65 -11.29 -23.40
N ASP A 367 16.28 -10.74 -24.44
CA ASP A 367 17.72 -10.50 -24.46
C ASP A 367 18.09 -9.34 -23.51
N LEU A 368 18.64 -9.69 -22.35
CA LEU A 368 19.05 -8.73 -21.32
C LEU A 368 20.25 -7.88 -21.71
N SER A 369 21.11 -8.35 -22.61
CA SER A 369 22.28 -7.59 -23.06
C SER A 369 21.86 -6.31 -23.78
N ARG A 370 20.78 -6.39 -24.56
CA ARG A 370 20.20 -5.26 -25.31
C ARG A 370 19.13 -4.49 -24.52
N SER A 371 18.57 -5.10 -23.49
CA SER A 371 17.39 -4.57 -22.78
C SER A 371 17.66 -4.11 -21.34
N SER A 372 18.91 -4.08 -20.89
CA SER A 372 19.27 -3.75 -19.50
C SER A 372 18.74 -2.38 -19.05
N ALA A 373 18.83 -1.36 -19.90
CA ALA A 373 18.32 -0.02 -19.60
C ALA A 373 16.79 0.00 -19.42
N PHE A 374 16.06 -0.75 -20.25
CA PHE A 374 14.61 -0.90 -20.15
C PHE A 374 14.20 -1.58 -18.84
N ILE A 375 14.83 -2.72 -18.50
CA ILE A 375 14.55 -3.43 -17.25
C ILE A 375 14.87 -2.56 -16.03
N LEU A 376 16.02 -1.89 -16.02
CA LEU A 376 16.41 -0.99 -14.94
C LEU A 376 15.41 0.17 -14.77
N SER A 377 14.94 0.75 -15.88
CA SER A 377 13.88 1.78 -15.86
C SER A 377 12.58 1.24 -15.24
N THR A 378 12.14 0.04 -15.65
CA THR A 378 10.96 -0.62 -15.07
C THR A 378 11.11 -0.86 -13.57
N VAL A 379 12.27 -1.36 -13.10
CA VAL A 379 12.55 -1.58 -11.67
C VAL A 379 12.43 -0.27 -10.89
N ARG A 380 13.12 0.79 -11.33
CA ARG A 380 13.09 2.11 -10.68
C ARG A 380 11.68 2.71 -10.66
N GLN A 381 10.96 2.62 -11.78
CA GLN A 381 9.58 3.09 -11.87
C GLN A 381 8.66 2.33 -10.91
N MET A 382 8.83 1.01 -10.81
CA MET A 382 8.03 0.16 -9.96
C MET A 382 8.25 0.44 -8.46
N ILE A 383 9.49 0.66 -8.03
CA ILE A 383 9.79 1.01 -6.64
C ILE A 383 9.14 2.36 -6.27
N ARG A 384 9.30 3.38 -7.13
CA ARG A 384 8.66 4.70 -6.94
C ARG A 384 7.14 4.61 -6.94
N TYR A 385 6.58 3.81 -7.84
CA TYR A 385 5.14 3.59 -7.94
C TYR A 385 4.56 2.90 -6.70
N ALA A 386 5.27 1.92 -6.13
CA ALA A 386 4.87 1.25 -4.90
C ALA A 386 4.80 2.24 -3.73
N TYR A 387 5.84 3.07 -3.54
CA TYR A 387 5.84 4.12 -2.52
C TYR A 387 4.67 5.10 -2.71
N ALA A 388 4.50 5.63 -3.91
CA ALA A 388 3.38 6.55 -4.20
C ALA A 388 2.02 5.90 -3.93
N THR A 389 1.84 4.63 -4.29
CA THR A 389 0.62 3.87 -4.03
C THR A 389 0.34 3.72 -2.54
N MET A 390 1.36 3.43 -1.72
CA MET A 390 1.21 3.33 -0.26
C MET A 390 0.72 4.66 0.32
N ARG A 391 1.33 5.78 -0.09
CA ARG A 391 0.91 7.13 0.33
C ARG A 391 -0.55 7.41 -0.04
N VAL A 392 -0.95 7.09 -1.27
CA VAL A 392 -2.33 7.28 -1.73
C VAL A 392 -3.31 6.41 -0.94
N LYS A 393 -2.98 5.15 -0.68
CA LYS A 393 -3.83 4.23 0.09
C LYS A 393 -3.98 4.64 1.55
N ALA A 394 -2.97 5.26 2.15
CA ALA A 394 -3.06 5.85 3.49
C ALA A 394 -4.02 7.05 3.55
N LEU A 395 -4.28 7.72 2.42
CA LEU A 395 -5.23 8.84 2.32
C LEU A 395 -6.64 8.41 1.88
N ASN A 396 -6.88 7.11 1.67
CA ASN A 396 -8.19 6.58 1.32
C ASN A 396 -9.21 6.81 2.47
N LYS A 397 -10.51 6.92 2.13
CA LYS A 397 -11.64 7.10 3.05
C LYS A 397 -11.61 6.14 4.23
N ILE A 398 -11.35 4.85 3.97
CA ILE A 398 -11.31 3.81 5.01
C ILE A 398 -10.12 4.02 5.95
N SER A 399 -8.93 4.33 5.41
CA SER A 399 -7.76 4.66 6.22
C SER A 399 -8.03 5.85 7.12
N LYS A 400 -8.58 6.93 6.56
CA LYS A 400 -8.94 8.15 7.30
C LYS A 400 -9.95 7.88 8.41
N ALA A 401 -11.01 7.11 8.12
CA ALA A 401 -12.04 6.76 9.10
C ALA A 401 -11.48 5.96 10.29
N CYS A 402 -10.41 5.18 10.09
CA CYS A 402 -9.74 4.42 11.14
C CYS A 402 -8.50 5.13 11.73
N GLY A 403 -8.24 6.39 11.35
CA GLY A 403 -7.04 7.11 11.80
C GLY A 403 -5.71 6.47 11.35
N GLY A 404 -5.70 5.81 10.19
CA GLY A 404 -4.54 5.14 9.62
C GLY A 404 -3.44 6.10 9.18
N GLN A 405 -2.18 5.74 9.43
CA GLN A 405 -1.02 6.59 9.15
C GLN A 405 0.12 5.78 8.52
N CYS A 406 0.71 6.27 7.43
CA CYS A 406 1.89 5.65 6.83
C CYS A 406 3.11 6.51 7.14
N GLU A 407 3.98 6.07 8.05
CA GLU A 407 5.21 6.79 8.40
C GLU A 407 6.43 6.31 7.61
N ALA A 408 6.29 5.27 6.78
CA ALA A 408 7.35 4.82 5.90
C ALA A 408 7.87 5.97 5.02
N GLN A 409 9.18 6.22 5.12
CA GLN A 409 9.86 7.31 4.44
C GLN A 409 10.28 6.91 3.02
N LYS A 410 10.40 7.89 2.11
CA LYS A 410 10.73 7.65 0.70
C LYS A 410 12.09 6.97 0.55
N ALA A 411 13.16 7.52 1.13
CA ALA A 411 14.51 7.02 0.93
C ALA A 411 14.71 5.56 1.40
N PRO A 412 14.29 5.16 2.61
CA PRO A 412 14.35 3.75 3.02
C PRO A 412 13.55 2.81 2.11
N VAL A 413 12.38 3.22 1.64
CA VAL A 413 11.58 2.39 0.71
C VAL A 413 12.27 2.23 -0.64
N LEU A 414 12.88 3.31 -1.17
CA LEU A 414 13.65 3.24 -2.42
C LEU A 414 14.87 2.32 -2.26
N TRP A 415 15.59 2.45 -1.14
CA TRP A 415 16.75 1.62 -0.83
C TRP A 415 16.35 0.14 -0.68
N LEU A 416 15.32 -0.17 0.13
CA LEU A 416 14.83 -1.54 0.32
C LEU A 416 14.38 -2.18 -0.99
N GLY A 417 13.69 -1.42 -1.85
CA GLY A 417 13.32 -1.89 -3.18
C GLY A 417 14.55 -2.20 -4.03
N THR A 418 15.52 -1.30 -4.08
CA THR A 418 16.76 -1.48 -4.87
C THR A 418 17.56 -2.67 -4.36
N HIS A 419 17.73 -2.77 -3.03
CA HIS A 419 18.41 -3.85 -2.34
C HIS A 419 17.73 -5.21 -2.58
N ALA A 420 16.39 -5.28 -2.54
CA ALA A 420 15.67 -6.51 -2.80
C ALA A 420 15.90 -7.02 -4.24
N PHE A 421 15.89 -6.11 -5.22
CA PHE A 421 16.18 -6.47 -6.61
C PHE A 421 17.63 -6.91 -6.79
N HIS A 422 18.58 -6.20 -6.19
CA HIS A 422 19.99 -6.61 -6.21
C HIS A 422 20.16 -8.01 -5.60
N THR A 423 19.59 -8.25 -4.42
CA THR A 423 19.63 -9.53 -3.70
C THR A 423 19.13 -10.71 -4.54
N VAL A 424 18.04 -10.52 -5.28
CA VAL A 424 17.48 -11.60 -6.11
C VAL A 424 18.26 -11.80 -7.41
N LEU A 425 18.61 -10.71 -8.09
CA LEU A 425 19.26 -10.76 -9.40
C LEU A 425 20.74 -11.16 -9.31
N SER A 426 21.40 -10.90 -8.18
CA SER A 426 22.80 -11.30 -7.94
C SER A 426 22.99 -12.81 -7.97
N ARG A 427 21.95 -13.59 -7.64
CA ARG A 427 21.93 -15.06 -7.79
C ARG A 427 22.07 -15.53 -9.25
N LYS A 428 21.93 -14.62 -10.22
CA LYS A 428 22.12 -14.83 -11.65
C LYS A 428 23.03 -13.74 -12.23
N SER A 429 24.12 -13.44 -11.53
CA SER A 429 25.06 -12.36 -11.81
C SER A 429 25.48 -12.24 -13.28
N HIS A 430 25.80 -13.36 -13.94
CA HIS A 430 26.17 -13.39 -15.35
C HIS A 430 25.10 -12.79 -16.29
N ALA A 431 23.82 -13.02 -16.02
CA ALA A 431 22.72 -12.52 -16.84
C ALA A 431 22.36 -11.05 -16.55
N TYR A 432 22.65 -10.58 -15.33
CA TYR A 432 22.20 -9.27 -14.83
C TYR A 432 23.36 -8.29 -14.54
N CYS A 433 24.59 -8.56 -14.97
CA CYS A 433 25.78 -7.82 -14.57
C CYS A 433 25.67 -6.28 -14.76
N GLY A 434 25.15 -5.82 -15.90
CA GLY A 434 24.94 -4.38 -16.16
C GLY A 434 23.86 -3.74 -15.28
N ILE A 435 22.81 -4.51 -14.97
CA ILE A 435 21.75 -4.08 -14.05
C ILE A 435 22.28 -4.03 -12.62
N LEU A 436 23.04 -5.03 -12.19
CA LEU A 436 23.61 -5.11 -10.83
C LEU A 436 24.54 -3.94 -10.52
N LYS A 437 25.46 -3.60 -11.43
CA LYS A 437 26.32 -2.41 -11.30
C LYS A 437 25.49 -1.15 -11.10
N SER A 438 24.41 -0.99 -11.87
CA SER A 438 23.53 0.18 -11.76
C SER A 438 22.74 0.21 -10.45
N LEU A 439 22.28 -0.94 -9.95
CA LEU A 439 21.59 -1.06 -8.67
C LEU A 439 22.55 -0.78 -7.50
N GLU A 440 23.81 -1.23 -7.58
CA GLU A 440 24.84 -0.88 -6.60
C GLU A 440 25.08 0.62 -6.54
N VAL A 441 25.17 1.28 -7.69
CA VAL A 441 25.25 2.74 -7.74
C VAL A 441 23.98 3.38 -7.16
N ASP A 442 22.78 2.82 -7.36
CA ASP A 442 21.53 3.29 -6.75
C ASP A 442 21.47 3.11 -5.23
N MET A 443 22.16 2.10 -4.67
CA MET A 443 22.26 1.90 -3.22
C MET A 443 23.38 2.71 -2.57
N ASN A 444 24.48 2.89 -3.30
CA ASN A 444 25.72 3.48 -2.79
C ASN A 444 25.86 4.97 -3.10
N PHE A 445 25.03 5.55 -3.97
CA PHE A 445 24.95 6.99 -4.21
C PHE A 445 23.58 7.53 -3.80
N SER A 446 23.53 8.43 -2.83
CA SER A 446 22.38 9.32 -2.70
C SER A 446 22.24 10.10 -4.00
N GLN A 447 21.01 10.34 -4.46
CA GLN A 447 20.75 11.13 -5.69
C GLN A 447 21.48 12.48 -5.66
N TYR A 448 21.68 13.03 -4.45
CA TYR A 448 22.53 14.16 -4.14
C TYR A 448 23.97 14.03 -4.65
N ARG A 449 24.65 12.90 -4.43
CA ARG A 449 26.04 12.66 -4.85
C ARG A 449 26.23 12.52 -6.37
N ARG A 450 25.15 12.50 -7.15
CA ARG A 450 25.20 12.50 -8.63
C ARG A 450 25.01 13.90 -9.22
N LEU A 451 24.72 14.88 -8.39
CA LEU A 451 24.49 16.24 -8.85
C LEU A 451 25.81 16.86 -9.28
N LYS A 452 25.70 17.76 -10.24
CA LYS A 452 26.80 18.58 -10.72
C LYS A 452 26.32 20.02 -10.76
N ALA A 453 27.22 20.94 -10.45
CA ALA A 453 26.99 22.37 -10.58
C ALA A 453 28.14 22.98 -11.39
N ASP A 454 27.85 24.00 -12.19
CA ASP A 454 28.90 24.72 -12.90
C ASP A 454 29.59 25.70 -11.94
N LEU A 455 30.91 25.79 -12.03
CA LEU A 455 31.72 26.82 -11.41
C LEU A 455 31.93 27.98 -12.39
N PRO A 456 32.25 29.19 -11.89
CA PRO A 456 32.78 30.26 -12.73
C PRO A 456 33.95 29.77 -13.61
N GLY A 457 34.01 30.22 -14.85
CA GLY A 457 35.06 29.80 -15.80
C GLY A 457 34.86 28.44 -16.48
N GLY A 458 33.67 27.83 -16.36
CA GLY A 458 33.28 26.66 -17.17
C GLY A 458 33.76 25.31 -16.64
N LYS A 459 34.27 25.26 -15.40
CA LYS A 459 34.55 24.01 -14.68
C LYS A 459 33.26 23.46 -14.06
N THR A 460 33.25 22.16 -13.74
CA THR A 460 32.11 21.52 -13.07
C THR A 460 32.52 21.08 -11.66
N PHE A 461 31.71 21.42 -10.67
CA PHE A 461 31.79 20.93 -9.30
C PHE A 461 30.99 19.64 -9.18
N ASP A 462 31.64 18.53 -8.84
CA ASP A 462 30.99 17.23 -8.68
C ASP A 462 30.58 17.02 -7.22
N PHE A 463 29.30 16.77 -6.95
CA PHE A 463 28.81 16.63 -5.57
C PHE A 463 29.33 15.35 -4.90
N GLU A 464 29.97 14.43 -5.63
CA GLU A 464 30.70 13.31 -5.00
C GLU A 464 31.86 13.81 -4.11
N GLU A 465 32.43 14.97 -4.40
CA GLU A 465 33.46 15.62 -3.57
C GLU A 465 32.94 16.00 -2.16
N LEU A 466 31.62 16.03 -1.98
CA LEU A 466 30.94 16.38 -0.73
C LEU A 466 30.67 15.15 0.16
N LYS A 467 31.17 13.97 -0.22
CA LYS A 467 30.96 12.73 0.53
C LYS A 467 31.43 12.87 1.98
N GLY A 468 30.53 12.54 2.91
CA GLY A 468 30.80 12.59 4.35
C GLY A 468 30.71 13.99 4.95
N LYS A 469 30.37 15.02 4.15
CA LYS A 469 30.23 16.40 4.63
C LYS A 469 28.77 16.77 4.87
N VAL A 470 28.54 17.58 5.90
CA VAL A 470 27.28 18.34 6.06
C VAL A 470 27.36 19.56 5.14
N VAL A 471 26.31 19.79 4.35
CA VAL A 471 26.32 20.82 3.31
C VAL A 471 25.15 21.78 3.46
N LEU A 472 25.46 23.08 3.49
CA LEU A 472 24.47 24.14 3.47
C LEU A 472 24.43 24.78 2.07
N VAL A 473 23.34 24.60 1.34
CA VAL A 473 23.14 25.21 0.02
C VAL A 473 22.29 26.47 0.16
N VAL A 474 22.77 27.59 -0.40
CA VAL A 474 22.11 28.90 -0.27
C VAL A 474 22.03 29.60 -1.63
N ASN A 475 20.86 30.12 -2.02
CA ASN A 475 20.77 31.00 -3.19
C ASN A 475 21.09 32.42 -2.75
N VAL A 476 22.01 33.09 -3.42
CA VAL A 476 22.57 34.35 -2.94
C VAL A 476 22.41 35.48 -3.96
N ALA A 477 22.53 36.72 -3.49
CA ALA A 477 22.40 37.94 -4.28
C ALA A 477 23.24 39.07 -3.67
N SER A 478 23.89 39.89 -4.50
CA SER A 478 24.74 41.02 -4.08
C SER A 478 23.96 42.30 -3.78
N LYS A 479 22.81 42.52 -4.43
CA LYS A 479 21.99 43.75 -4.26
C LYS A 479 20.66 43.48 -3.55
N CYS A 480 20.68 42.66 -2.51
CA CYS A 480 19.50 42.25 -1.75
C CYS A 480 19.48 42.85 -0.33
N GLY A 481 18.30 43.11 0.22
CA GLY A 481 18.17 43.51 1.63
C GLY A 481 18.69 42.44 2.62
N PHE A 482 18.83 41.18 2.17
CA PHE A 482 19.41 40.09 2.96
C PHE A 482 20.92 39.86 2.70
N THR A 483 21.56 40.63 1.81
CA THR A 483 23.00 40.55 1.55
C THR A 483 23.88 40.64 2.82
N PRO A 484 23.51 41.39 3.88
CA PRO A 484 24.25 41.34 5.15
C PRO A 484 24.40 39.94 5.76
N GLN A 485 23.55 38.96 5.41
CA GLN A 485 23.65 37.58 5.86
C GLN A 485 24.92 36.87 5.37
N TYR A 486 25.62 37.36 4.34
CA TYR A 486 26.93 36.82 3.96
C TYR A 486 27.91 36.79 5.14
N LYS A 487 27.91 37.81 6.00
CA LYS A 487 28.78 37.85 7.19
C LYS A 487 28.46 36.72 8.17
N GLY A 488 27.18 36.47 8.44
CA GLY A 488 26.75 35.37 9.31
C GLY A 488 27.02 33.99 8.70
N LEU A 489 26.83 33.83 7.39
CA LEU A 489 27.17 32.59 6.68
C LEU A 489 28.68 32.33 6.70
N GLN A 490 29.48 33.36 6.48
CA GLN A 490 30.94 33.26 6.54
C GLN A 490 31.42 32.90 7.96
N ALA A 491 30.84 33.51 9.00
CA ALA A 491 31.16 33.18 10.39
C ALA A 491 30.86 31.70 10.73
N ILE A 492 29.74 31.16 10.23
CA ILE A 492 29.40 29.74 10.38
C ILE A 492 30.38 28.86 9.60
N TYR A 493 30.72 29.25 8.37
CA TYR A 493 31.69 28.52 7.57
C TYR A 493 33.05 28.46 8.27
N ASP A 494 33.56 29.57 8.78
CA ASP A 494 34.81 29.59 9.54
C ASP A 494 34.77 28.75 10.82
N LYS A 495 33.62 28.72 11.51
CA LYS A 495 33.42 27.90 12.71
C LYS A 495 33.49 26.39 12.43
N TYR A 496 33.05 25.94 11.25
CA TYR A 496 32.80 24.52 10.98
C TYR A 496 33.53 23.91 9.79
N LYS A 497 34.17 24.68 8.91
CA LYS A 497 34.78 24.17 7.66
C LYS A 497 35.76 23.00 7.86
N ASP A 498 36.43 22.96 9.01
CA ASP A 498 37.38 21.90 9.38
C ASP A 498 36.71 20.68 10.06
N LYS A 499 35.38 20.71 10.22
CA LYS A 499 34.56 19.64 10.81
C LYS A 499 33.63 19.04 9.76
N ASP A 500 34.14 18.65 8.59
CA ASP A 500 33.33 18.09 7.50
C ASP A 500 32.12 18.96 7.11
N PHE A 501 32.23 20.29 7.12
CA PHE A 501 31.15 21.20 6.74
C PHE A 501 31.52 22.04 5.53
N VAL A 502 30.55 22.33 4.66
CA VAL A 502 30.73 23.30 3.57
C VAL A 502 29.45 24.04 3.23
N ILE A 503 29.60 25.32 2.86
CA ILE A 503 28.53 26.14 2.29
C ILE A 503 28.72 26.20 0.77
N LEU A 504 27.63 26.02 0.00
CA LEU A 504 27.62 26.25 -1.44
C LEU A 504 26.68 27.41 -1.76
N GLY A 505 27.23 28.51 -2.26
CA GLY A 505 26.45 29.66 -2.71
C GLY A 505 26.07 29.54 -4.18
N PHE A 506 24.80 29.77 -4.51
CA PHE A 506 24.27 29.82 -5.87
C PHE A 506 23.76 31.22 -6.19
N PRO A 507 24.56 32.08 -6.84
CA PRO A 507 24.11 33.39 -7.28
C PRO A 507 22.90 33.27 -8.21
N CYS A 508 21.87 34.09 -8.00
CA CYS A 508 20.63 34.00 -8.76
C CYS A 508 19.99 35.38 -8.99
N ASN A 509 19.69 35.69 -10.25
CA ASN A 509 19.11 36.98 -10.63
C ASN A 509 17.57 36.98 -10.74
N GLN A 510 16.91 35.85 -10.44
CA GLN A 510 15.46 35.69 -10.63
C GLN A 510 14.61 36.50 -9.62
N PHE A 511 15.23 37.10 -8.61
CA PHE A 511 14.53 37.78 -7.51
C PHE A 511 14.89 39.27 -7.50
N GLY A 512 14.00 40.09 -8.05
CA GLY A 512 14.14 41.54 -8.09
C GLY A 512 15.33 42.06 -8.92
N GLY A 513 15.93 41.24 -9.79
CA GLY A 513 17.10 41.64 -10.57
C GLY A 513 18.33 41.98 -9.71
N GLN A 514 18.44 41.35 -8.54
CA GLN A 514 19.42 41.71 -7.49
C GLN A 514 20.80 41.06 -7.65
N GLU A 515 21.03 40.30 -8.72
CA GLU A 515 22.33 39.71 -9.08
C GLU A 515 22.64 39.91 -10.58
N PRO A 516 22.68 41.17 -11.08
CA PRO A 516 22.77 41.45 -12.51
C PRO A 516 24.18 41.19 -13.08
N ALA A 517 25.21 41.35 -12.24
CA ALA A 517 26.63 41.22 -12.57
C ALA A 517 27.02 39.83 -13.08
N ASP A 518 28.16 39.70 -13.77
CA ASP A 518 28.67 38.39 -14.21
C ASP A 518 29.35 37.60 -13.08
N ASP A 519 29.69 36.33 -13.34
CA ASP A 519 30.26 35.43 -12.33
C ASP A 519 31.56 35.99 -11.69
N THR A 520 32.37 36.70 -12.47
CA THR A 520 33.66 37.27 -12.03
C THR A 520 33.42 38.44 -11.09
N GLU A 521 32.53 39.35 -11.49
CA GLU A 521 32.14 40.51 -10.68
C GLU A 521 31.44 40.09 -9.38
N ILE A 522 30.61 39.04 -9.41
CA ILE A 522 29.94 38.49 -8.22
C ILE A 522 30.97 37.94 -7.24
N ALA A 523 31.93 37.15 -7.72
CA ALA A 523 32.98 36.59 -6.87
C ALA A 523 33.80 37.70 -6.19
N SER A 524 34.26 38.70 -6.96
CA SER A 524 34.99 39.85 -6.43
C SER A 524 34.15 40.66 -5.44
N PHE A 525 32.85 40.85 -5.70
CA PHE A 525 31.97 41.55 -4.76
C PHE A 525 31.87 40.81 -3.42
N CYS A 526 31.67 39.50 -3.44
CA CYS A 526 31.50 38.69 -2.23
C CYS A 526 32.80 38.61 -1.40
N GLU A 527 33.94 38.50 -2.06
CA GLU A 527 35.25 38.51 -1.42
C GLU A 527 35.58 39.87 -0.81
N LEU A 528 35.56 40.95 -1.61
CA LEU A 528 36.00 42.28 -1.18
C LEU A 528 35.09 42.91 -0.12
N ASN A 529 33.77 42.71 -0.21
CA ASN A 529 32.80 43.39 0.67
C ASN A 529 32.36 42.55 1.87
N HIS A 530 32.49 41.22 1.80
CA HIS A 530 31.94 40.31 2.79
C HIS A 530 32.90 39.22 3.26
N GLY A 531 34.12 39.12 2.70
CA GLY A 531 35.12 38.13 3.08
C GLY A 531 34.70 36.69 2.81
N VAL A 532 33.83 36.47 1.82
CA VAL A 532 33.28 35.14 1.52
C VAL A 532 34.39 34.23 0.97
N THR A 533 34.61 33.11 1.66
CA THR A 533 35.61 32.08 1.28
C THR A 533 35.00 30.72 0.98
N PHE A 534 33.69 30.56 1.18
CA PHE A 534 33.00 29.34 0.77
C PHE A 534 32.75 29.32 -0.76
N PRO A 535 32.68 28.12 -1.39
CA PRO A 535 32.48 28.01 -2.84
C PRO A 535 31.22 28.70 -3.36
N LEU A 536 31.40 29.53 -4.39
CA LEU A 536 30.31 30.10 -5.20
C LEU A 536 30.23 29.40 -6.54
N MET A 537 29.03 28.92 -6.87
CA MET A 537 28.72 28.32 -8.17
C MET A 537 28.48 29.41 -9.22
N LYS A 538 28.44 29.02 -10.49
CA LYS A 538 28.02 29.87 -11.59
C LYS A 538 26.59 30.38 -11.37
N LYS A 539 26.35 31.64 -11.73
CA LYS A 539 25.02 32.24 -11.67
C LYS A 539 24.04 31.41 -12.49
N SER A 540 22.95 31.00 -11.85
CA SER A 540 21.97 30.10 -12.47
C SER A 540 20.55 30.31 -11.95
N ASP A 541 19.59 29.84 -12.74
CA ASP A 541 18.19 29.85 -12.35
C ASP A 541 17.92 28.78 -11.30
N VAL A 542 17.08 29.11 -10.31
CA VAL A 542 16.66 28.18 -9.24
C VAL A 542 15.18 27.82 -9.34
N ASN A 543 14.42 28.52 -10.18
CA ASN A 543 13.00 28.32 -10.47
C ASN A 543 12.73 28.22 -11.97
N GLY A 544 11.54 27.69 -12.32
CA GLY A 544 11.11 27.52 -13.72
C GLY A 544 11.76 26.32 -14.42
N ASP A 545 11.52 26.22 -15.73
CA ASP A 545 11.98 25.10 -16.55
C ASP A 545 13.51 25.07 -16.69
N HIS A 546 14.13 26.25 -16.63
CA HIS A 546 15.59 26.44 -16.66
C HIS A 546 16.27 26.32 -15.29
N ALA A 547 15.54 25.95 -14.23
CA ALA A 547 16.15 25.74 -12.92
C ALA A 547 17.28 24.70 -13.00
N ASN A 548 18.39 24.97 -12.31
CA ASN A 548 19.50 24.02 -12.24
C ASN A 548 19.09 22.71 -11.52
N ASP A 549 19.80 21.63 -11.81
CA ASP A 549 19.45 20.28 -11.33
C ASP A 549 19.57 20.15 -9.81
N VAL A 550 20.48 20.92 -9.19
CA VAL A 550 20.62 21.00 -7.73
C VAL A 550 19.33 21.53 -7.10
N TYR A 551 18.83 22.68 -7.54
CA TYR A 551 17.60 23.27 -7.00
C TYR A 551 16.35 22.48 -7.38
N LYS A 552 16.31 21.83 -8.54
CA LYS A 552 15.25 20.86 -8.86
C LYS A 552 15.20 19.74 -7.82
N TYR A 553 16.35 19.15 -7.49
CA TYR A 553 16.48 18.12 -6.46
C TYR A 553 16.09 18.62 -5.07
N LEU A 554 16.65 19.74 -4.61
CA LEU A 554 16.40 20.28 -3.26
C LEU A 554 14.92 20.58 -3.03
N LYS A 555 14.24 21.20 -4.01
CA LYS A 555 12.81 21.49 -3.94
C LYS A 555 11.94 20.23 -3.96
N GLU A 556 12.38 19.16 -4.65
CA GLU A 556 11.69 17.86 -4.63
C GLU A 556 11.82 17.16 -3.27
N GLN A 557 12.99 17.27 -2.62
CA GLN A 557 13.21 16.63 -1.32
C GLN A 557 12.50 17.37 -0.19
N LYS A 558 12.49 18.72 -0.20
CA LYS A 558 11.88 19.51 0.86
C LYS A 558 11.16 20.77 0.36
N SER A 559 9.82 20.73 0.43
CA SER A 559 8.96 21.89 0.18
C SER A 559 9.13 22.97 1.25
N GLY A 560 8.90 24.23 0.89
CA GLY A 560 8.93 25.36 1.80
C GLY A 560 7.64 25.55 2.59
N ILE A 561 7.54 26.72 3.23
CA ILE A 561 6.39 27.12 4.05
C ILE A 561 5.09 27.04 3.23
N LEU A 562 4.05 26.44 3.84
CA LEU A 562 2.74 26.14 3.23
C LEU A 562 2.77 25.11 2.08
N GLY A 563 3.82 24.27 2.01
CA GLY A 563 3.91 23.18 1.02
C GLY A 563 4.30 23.62 -0.39
N LEU A 564 4.64 24.90 -0.57
CA LEU A 564 5.11 25.46 -1.84
C LEU A 564 6.54 25.00 -2.13
N SER A 565 6.77 24.39 -3.29
CA SER A 565 8.10 23.90 -3.68
C SER A 565 9.02 25.01 -4.20
N ARG A 566 8.47 26.05 -4.86
CA ARG A 566 9.21 27.18 -5.46
C ARG A 566 10.08 27.91 -4.42
N ILE A 567 11.28 28.37 -4.80
CA ILE A 567 12.08 29.31 -4.00
C ILE A 567 11.41 30.67 -4.04
N LYS A 568 11.15 31.29 -2.88
CA LYS A 568 10.40 32.55 -2.79
C LYS A 568 11.29 33.78 -2.96
N TRP A 569 12.51 33.75 -2.42
CA TRP A 569 13.40 34.91 -2.43
C TRP A 569 14.88 34.53 -2.29
N ASN A 570 15.78 35.51 -2.37
CA ASN A 570 17.22 35.37 -2.09
C ASN A 570 17.45 34.90 -0.63
N PHE A 571 18.52 34.15 -0.40
CA PHE A 571 18.95 33.62 0.92
C PHE A 571 18.03 32.54 1.53
N GLU A 572 17.30 31.78 0.72
CA GLU A 572 16.75 30.50 1.18
C GLU A 572 17.87 29.45 1.30
N LYS A 573 17.74 28.56 2.28
CA LYS A 573 18.84 27.69 2.72
C LYS A 573 18.35 26.26 2.84
N PHE A 574 19.14 25.31 2.37
CA PHE A 574 18.90 23.87 2.51
C PHE A 574 20.06 23.21 3.24
N LEU A 575 19.76 22.41 4.27
CA LEU A 575 20.75 21.62 4.98
C LEU A 575 20.70 20.17 4.54
N ILE A 576 21.87 19.63 4.29
CA ILE A 576 22.10 18.27 3.81
C ILE A 576 23.04 17.58 4.80
N ASP A 577 22.68 16.37 5.26
CA ASP A 577 23.50 15.57 6.18
C ASP A 577 24.67 14.85 5.46
N LYS A 578 25.53 14.17 6.23
CA LYS A 578 26.72 13.46 5.73
C LYS A 578 26.35 12.32 4.75
N GLU A 579 25.13 11.81 4.84
CA GLU A 579 24.56 10.77 3.98
C GLU A 579 24.00 11.33 2.66
N GLY A 580 23.82 12.64 2.57
CA GLY A 580 23.29 13.35 1.41
C GLY A 580 21.77 13.50 1.41
N GLN A 581 21.12 13.45 2.57
CA GLN A 581 19.68 13.70 2.72
C GLN A 581 19.41 15.17 3.03
N VAL A 582 18.40 15.76 2.38
CA VAL A 582 17.96 17.13 2.65
C VAL A 582 17.12 17.14 3.92
N ILE A 583 17.74 17.45 5.05
CA ILE A 583 17.13 17.36 6.38
C ILE A 583 16.45 18.65 6.81
N GLN A 584 16.79 19.81 6.25
CA GLN A 584 16.13 21.09 6.60
C GLN A 584 16.08 22.11 5.46
N ARG A 585 15.06 22.99 5.49
CA ARG A 585 14.92 24.14 4.59
C ARG A 585 14.49 25.36 5.41
N TRP A 586 15.17 26.49 5.23
CA TRP A 586 14.82 27.77 5.86
C TRP A 586 14.48 28.85 4.85
N ALA A 587 13.60 29.76 5.28
CA ALA A 587 13.25 30.95 4.53
C ALA A 587 14.35 32.01 4.63
N SER A 588 14.30 32.99 3.72
CA SER A 588 15.22 34.14 3.68
C SER A 588 15.30 34.91 5.00
N THR A 589 14.21 34.96 5.76
CA THR A 589 14.12 35.67 7.04
C THR A 589 14.82 34.94 8.19
N THR A 590 15.17 33.66 8.05
CA THR A 590 15.93 32.95 9.07
C THR A 590 17.38 33.40 9.00
N SER A 591 17.86 33.99 10.10
CA SER A 591 19.25 34.43 10.22
C SER A 591 20.21 33.24 10.24
N PRO A 592 21.46 33.40 9.77
CA PRO A 592 22.46 32.34 9.82
C PRO A 592 22.64 31.78 11.24
N GLU A 593 22.67 32.63 12.27
CA GLU A 593 22.92 32.24 13.67
C GLU A 593 21.85 31.26 14.20
N ALA A 594 20.61 31.37 13.72
CA ALA A 594 19.54 30.44 14.10
C ALA A 594 19.74 29.01 13.56
N ILE A 595 20.66 28.82 12.60
CA ILE A 595 20.98 27.51 12.00
C ILE A 595 22.07 26.78 12.80
N ASP A 596 22.87 27.50 13.57
CA ASP A 596 24.04 26.99 14.30
C ASP A 596 23.72 25.74 15.13
N LYS A 597 22.62 25.77 15.89
CA LYS A 597 22.16 24.64 16.72
C LYS A 597 21.83 23.37 15.95
N GLU A 598 21.37 23.50 14.70
CA GLU A 598 21.07 22.34 13.85
C GLU A 598 22.36 21.77 13.25
N LEU A 599 23.37 22.61 12.98
CA LEU A 599 24.68 22.16 12.53
C LEU A 599 25.42 21.40 13.63
N GLU A 600 25.38 21.88 14.87
CA GLU A 600 26.01 21.21 16.03
C GLU A 600 25.48 19.79 16.28
N LYS A 601 24.26 19.47 15.83
CA LYS A 601 23.69 18.12 15.96
C LYS A 601 24.23 17.12 14.94
N LEU A 602 24.85 17.59 13.86
CA LEU A 602 25.21 16.79 12.69
C LEU A 602 26.71 16.69 12.46
N LEU A 603 27.47 17.60 13.06
CA LEU A 603 28.92 17.70 12.99
C LEU A 603 29.54 17.10 14.24
#